data_AF-A0A8X7C3U9-F1
#
_entry.id   AF-A0A8X7C3U9-F1
#
_cell.length_a   1.000
_cell.length_b   1.000
_cell.length_c   1.000
_cell.angle_alpha   90.00
_cell.angle_beta   90.00
_cell.angle_gamma   90.00
#
_symmetry.space_group_name_H-M   'P 1'
#
loop_
_entity.id
_entity.type
_entity.pdbx_description
1 polymer ?
#
loop_
_entity_poly.entity_id
_entity_poly.type
_entity_poly.pdbx_seq_one_letter_code
_entity_poly.pdbx_strand_id
1 'polypeptide(L)'
;MLLMAIFFFKEWAARLCVSSKKASVHSPMFVVVRESLNVMSFQVPVAFPDVEPYSDVCRTLCPIVNYKDSRLKPGKQNISIEISTSSNTNIDLFFQLSREMDFVITKDAVVNVSITPAMPWVMQYNMEDSLRAVRIEATSPDQSCMVLAIQGIQCPIYDSVELVEPRGYYQTLIRQSGISIGKKTFEDGRQYVILLLKPTDVSCLETAEKPSSENRKKQVTLQVVPAIT
;
A
#
# COMPACT_ATOMS: atom_id res chain seq x y z
N MET A 1 27.39 -5.98 -1.57
CA MET A 1 26.99 -7.06 -0.64
C MET A 1 25.59 -7.50 -1.01
N LEU A 2 25.37 -8.80 -1.22
CA LEU A 2 24.07 -9.36 -1.58
C LEU A 2 23.52 -10.10 -0.37
N LEU A 3 22.39 -9.66 0.17
CA LEU A 3 21.69 -10.39 1.24
C LEU A 3 20.45 -11.06 0.63
N MET A 4 20.34 -12.38 0.80
CA MET A 4 19.20 -13.17 0.36
C MET A 4 18.57 -13.88 1.56
N ALA A 5 17.29 -13.63 1.80
CA ALA A 5 16.52 -14.27 2.87
C ALA A 5 15.27 -14.96 2.30
N ILE A 6 14.94 -16.14 2.81
CA ILE A 6 13.78 -16.95 2.40
C ILE A 6 12.85 -17.13 3.61
N PHE A 7 11.56 -16.86 3.45
CA PHE A 7 10.56 -17.00 4.50
C PHE A 7 9.35 -17.85 4.07
N PHE A 8 8.70 -18.51 5.05
CA PHE A 8 7.56 -19.43 4.85
C PHE A 8 6.37 -19.08 5.73
N PHE A 9 5.17 -19.14 5.15
CA PHE A 9 4.07 -18.35 5.66
C PHE A 9 2.71 -18.82 5.11
N LYS A 10 1.66 -18.92 5.94
CA LYS A 10 0.34 -19.53 5.59
C LYS A 10 -0.85 -18.56 5.78
N GLU A 11 -1.48 -18.13 4.68
CA GLU A 11 -2.78 -17.40 4.65
C GLU A 11 -2.82 -16.00 5.32
N TRP A 12 -1.80 -15.16 5.12
CA TRP A 12 -1.74 -13.78 5.64
C TRP A 12 -1.04 -12.88 4.61
N ALA A 13 -1.29 -11.57 4.68
CA ALA A 13 -0.52 -10.59 3.91
C ALA A 13 0.74 -10.21 4.68
N ALA A 14 1.87 -10.10 3.98
CA ALA A 14 3.12 -9.69 4.60
C ALA A 14 3.37 -8.20 4.45
N ARG A 15 3.95 -7.58 5.46
CA ARG A 15 4.43 -6.20 5.42
C ARG A 15 5.95 -6.23 5.40
N LEU A 16 6.54 -5.79 4.29
CA LEU A 16 7.97 -5.60 4.16
C LEU A 16 8.28 -4.13 4.38
N CYS A 17 9.12 -3.81 5.36
CA CYS A 17 9.69 -2.49 5.57
C CYS A 17 11.21 -2.54 5.45
N VAL A 18 11.77 -1.63 4.67
CA VAL A 18 13.22 -1.49 4.48
C VAL A 18 13.58 -0.03 4.67
N SER A 19 14.65 0.22 5.43
CA SER A 19 15.16 1.57 5.60
C SER A 19 16.66 1.68 5.70
N SER A 20 17.16 2.86 5.31
CA SER A 20 18.57 3.24 5.42
C SER A 20 18.69 4.76 5.46
N LYS A 21 19.40 5.27 6.47
CA LYS A 21 19.67 6.71 6.61
C LYS A 21 20.89 7.16 5.80
N LYS A 22 21.80 6.24 5.47
CA LYS A 22 23.02 6.53 4.68
C LYS A 22 22.86 6.26 3.19
N ALA A 23 21.82 5.53 2.77
CA ALA A 23 21.50 5.41 1.36
C ALA A 23 21.04 6.76 0.79
N SER A 24 21.40 7.04 -0.45
CA SER A 24 21.05 8.31 -1.13
C SER A 24 20.44 8.03 -2.50
N VAL A 25 19.80 9.02 -3.11
CA VAL A 25 19.22 8.89 -4.46
C VAL A 25 20.30 8.59 -5.53
N HIS A 26 21.54 9.01 -5.31
CA HIS A 26 22.67 8.76 -6.21
C HIS A 26 23.27 7.35 -6.03
N SER A 27 23.11 6.77 -4.85
CA SER A 27 23.63 5.45 -4.49
C SER A 27 22.58 4.70 -3.66
N PRO A 28 21.42 4.34 -4.26
CA PRO A 28 20.31 3.79 -3.52
C PRO A 28 20.57 2.33 -3.13
N MET A 29 19.75 1.82 -2.22
CA MET A 29 19.55 0.37 -2.10
C MET A 29 18.44 -0.04 -3.07
N PHE A 30 18.70 -1.10 -3.84
CA PHE A 30 17.71 -1.75 -4.67
C PHE A 30 17.19 -2.97 -3.93
N VAL A 31 15.87 -3.02 -3.73
CA VAL A 31 15.17 -4.13 -3.11
C VAL A 31 14.38 -4.84 -4.19
N VAL A 32 14.62 -6.14 -4.38
CA VAL A 32 13.86 -7.01 -5.26
C VAL A 32 13.19 -8.08 -4.42
N VAL A 33 11.87 -8.18 -4.54
CA VAL A 33 11.06 -9.14 -3.82
C VAL A 33 10.43 -10.07 -4.84
N ARG A 34 10.73 -11.36 -4.73
CA ARG A 34 10.10 -12.40 -5.54
C ARG A 34 9.11 -13.17 -4.68
N GLU A 35 7.87 -13.17 -5.13
CA GLU A 35 6.76 -13.98 -4.62
C GLU A 35 6.47 -15.13 -5.61
N SER A 36 5.52 -16.00 -5.30
CA SER A 36 5.23 -17.20 -6.10
C SER A 36 4.92 -16.92 -7.59
N LEU A 37 4.23 -15.83 -7.91
CA LEU A 37 3.86 -15.46 -9.29
C LEU A 37 4.14 -13.98 -9.62
N ASN A 38 4.86 -13.27 -8.76
CA ASN A 38 5.11 -11.86 -8.93
C ASN A 38 6.54 -11.50 -8.53
N VAL A 39 7.08 -10.49 -9.17
CA VAL A 39 8.34 -9.87 -8.77
C VAL A 39 8.08 -8.37 -8.68
N MET A 40 8.34 -7.80 -7.51
CA MET A 40 8.31 -6.35 -7.30
C MET A 40 9.69 -5.83 -6.94
N SER A 41 9.97 -4.59 -7.32
CA SER A 41 11.23 -3.94 -6.96
C SER A 41 11.00 -2.48 -6.62
N PHE A 42 11.75 -1.99 -5.65
CA PHE A 42 11.74 -0.58 -5.24
C PHE A 42 13.10 -0.15 -4.74
N GLN A 43 13.31 1.17 -4.67
CA GLN A 43 14.55 1.77 -4.20
C GLN A 43 14.37 2.31 -2.77
N VAL A 44 15.46 2.34 -1.99
CA VAL A 44 15.53 3.04 -0.70
C VAL A 44 16.75 3.98 -0.74
N PRO A 45 16.58 5.30 -0.56
CA PRO A 45 15.31 6.00 -0.37
C PRO A 45 14.45 6.02 -1.64
N VAL A 46 13.12 6.18 -1.49
CA VAL A 46 12.23 6.50 -2.61
C VAL A 46 12.25 8.01 -2.82
N ALA A 47 12.52 8.46 -4.05
CA ALA A 47 12.48 9.87 -4.42
C ALA A 47 11.19 10.20 -5.18
N PHE A 48 10.66 11.39 -4.92
CA PHE A 48 9.57 11.98 -5.68
C PHE A 48 10.01 13.36 -6.19
N PRO A 49 9.48 13.85 -7.33
CA PRO A 49 9.79 15.19 -7.82
C PRO A 49 9.49 16.25 -6.76
N ASP A 50 10.41 17.18 -6.55
CA ASP A 50 10.27 18.35 -5.67
C ASP A 50 9.96 18.04 -4.19
N VAL A 51 10.24 16.82 -3.73
CA VAL A 51 10.04 16.39 -2.34
C VAL A 51 11.27 15.63 -1.86
N GLU A 52 11.63 15.83 -0.59
CA GLU A 52 12.73 15.09 0.03
C GLU A 52 12.50 13.56 -0.04
N PRO A 53 13.56 12.77 -0.31
CA PRO A 53 13.44 11.32 -0.42
C PRO A 53 13.06 10.65 0.90
N TYR A 54 12.27 9.59 0.81
CA TYR A 54 11.84 8.80 1.95
C TYR A 54 12.78 7.61 2.16
N SER A 55 13.53 7.65 3.25
CA SER A 55 14.44 6.58 3.68
C SER A 55 13.73 5.38 4.31
N ASP A 56 12.47 5.51 4.72
CA ASP A 56 11.65 4.44 5.27
C ASP A 56 10.56 4.04 4.25
N VAL A 57 10.66 2.81 3.72
CA VAL A 57 9.82 2.35 2.63
C VAL A 57 9.16 1.04 3.03
N CYS A 58 7.84 0.97 2.93
CA CYS A 58 7.08 -0.23 3.28
C CYS A 58 6.13 -0.64 2.15
N ARG A 59 6.04 -1.94 1.90
CA ARG A 59 5.16 -2.55 0.89
C ARG A 59 4.39 -3.72 1.49
N THR A 60 3.13 -3.86 1.11
CA THR A 60 2.31 -5.01 1.48
C THR A 60 2.38 -6.06 0.37
N LEU A 61 2.87 -7.25 0.70
CA LEU A 61 2.98 -8.39 -0.21
C LEU A 61 1.63 -9.10 -0.34
N CYS A 62 1.37 -9.63 -1.53
CA CYS A 62 0.07 -10.21 -1.83
C CYS A 62 -0.06 -11.60 -1.17
N PRO A 63 -1.16 -11.90 -0.46
CA PRO A 63 -1.40 -13.24 0.03
C PRO A 63 -1.47 -14.25 -1.12
N ILE A 64 -0.86 -15.42 -0.97
CA ILE A 64 -0.90 -16.49 -2.00
C ILE A 64 -2.33 -16.86 -2.42
N VAL A 65 -3.30 -16.79 -1.50
CA VAL A 65 -4.72 -17.11 -1.75
C VAL A 65 -5.41 -16.11 -2.68
N ASN A 66 -4.83 -14.94 -2.89
CA ASN A 66 -5.39 -13.87 -3.71
C ASN A 66 -4.81 -13.86 -5.13
N TYR A 67 -3.88 -14.77 -5.45
CA TYR A 67 -3.49 -15.03 -6.83
C TYR A 67 -4.56 -15.89 -7.50
N LYS A 68 -5.22 -15.34 -8.53
CA LYS A 68 -6.21 -16.05 -9.35
C LYS A 68 -5.55 -17.02 -10.33
N ASP A 69 -4.82 -18.02 -9.81
CA ASP A 69 -4.15 -19.04 -10.62
C ASP A 69 -4.44 -20.45 -10.10
N SER A 70 -5.09 -21.27 -10.92
CA SER A 70 -5.48 -22.65 -10.61
C SER A 70 -4.31 -23.58 -10.27
N ARG A 71 -3.08 -23.21 -10.63
CA ARG A 71 -1.86 -23.97 -10.34
C ARG A 71 -1.37 -23.74 -8.90
N LEU A 72 -1.79 -22.64 -8.28
CA LEU A 72 -1.45 -22.35 -6.90
C LEU A 72 -2.42 -23.05 -5.96
N LYS A 73 -1.86 -23.70 -4.94
CA LYS A 73 -2.63 -24.20 -3.81
C LYS A 73 -2.48 -23.23 -2.64
N PRO A 74 -3.57 -22.86 -1.94
CA PRO A 74 -3.48 -22.20 -0.65
C PRO A 74 -2.47 -22.94 0.25
N GLY A 75 -1.54 -22.22 0.87
CA GLY A 75 -0.48 -22.85 1.62
C GLY A 75 0.71 -21.96 1.88
N LYS A 76 1.91 -22.57 1.90
CA LYS A 76 3.17 -21.87 2.14
C LYS A 76 3.51 -20.97 0.95
N GLN A 77 3.64 -19.68 1.21
CA GLN A 77 4.20 -18.72 0.25
C GLN A 77 5.71 -18.63 0.46
N ASN A 78 6.47 -18.77 -0.63
CA ASN A 78 7.91 -18.53 -0.62
C ASN A 78 8.15 -17.08 -1.03
N ILE A 79 8.85 -16.35 -0.17
CA ILE A 79 9.26 -14.98 -0.45
C ILE A 79 10.78 -14.95 -0.42
N SER A 80 11.40 -14.53 -1.53
CA SER A 80 12.84 -14.24 -1.56
C SER A 80 13.04 -12.73 -1.69
N ILE A 81 13.83 -12.15 -0.80
CA ILE A 81 14.15 -10.73 -0.84
C ILE A 81 15.65 -10.58 -1.09
N GLU A 82 15.98 -9.80 -2.10
CA GLU A 82 17.32 -9.48 -2.54
C GLU A 82 17.55 -7.99 -2.33
N ILE A 83 18.56 -7.63 -1.55
CA ILE A 83 18.94 -6.23 -1.29
C ILE A 83 20.36 -6.04 -1.79
N SER A 84 20.54 -5.02 -2.62
CA SER A 84 21.83 -4.64 -3.19
C SER A 84 22.01 -3.13 -3.18
N THR A 85 23.24 -2.65 -3.24
CA THR A 85 23.57 -1.23 -3.35
C THR A 85 24.85 -1.07 -4.15
N SER A 86 24.97 0.04 -4.87
CA SER A 86 26.19 0.48 -5.54
C SER A 86 27.01 1.47 -4.70
N SER A 87 26.63 1.70 -3.43
CA SER A 87 27.38 2.60 -2.54
C SER A 87 28.82 2.13 -2.35
N ASN A 88 29.76 3.06 -2.53
CA ASN A 88 31.19 2.84 -2.25
C ASN A 88 31.53 2.95 -0.75
N THR A 89 30.55 3.32 0.09
CA THR A 89 30.69 3.44 1.54
C THR A 89 29.69 2.54 2.25
N ASN A 90 30.01 2.16 3.50
CA ASN A 90 29.12 1.36 4.32
C ASN A 90 27.83 2.10 4.64
N ILE A 91 26.71 1.52 4.21
CA ILE A 91 25.36 1.99 4.52
C ILE A 91 24.75 1.17 5.67
N ASP A 92 23.91 1.81 6.47
CA ASP A 92 23.04 1.11 7.41
C ASP A 92 21.87 0.46 6.66
N LEU A 93 21.42 -0.69 7.15
CA LEU A 93 20.25 -1.39 6.62
C LEU A 93 19.39 -1.85 7.80
N PHE A 94 18.14 -1.39 7.81
CA PHE A 94 17.08 -1.96 8.61
C PHE A 94 16.10 -2.70 7.71
N PHE A 95 15.76 -3.93 8.10
CA PHE A 95 14.90 -4.81 7.33
C PHE A 95 13.93 -5.50 8.29
N GLN A 96 12.65 -5.41 7.99
CA GLN A 96 11.59 -6.07 8.75
C GLN A 96 10.55 -6.67 7.80
N LEU A 97 10.38 -7.99 7.89
CA LEU A 97 9.26 -8.69 7.28
C LEU A 97 8.34 -9.18 8.39
N SER A 98 7.15 -8.61 8.49
CA SER A 98 6.20 -8.90 9.56
C SER A 98 4.82 -9.27 9.03
N ARG A 99 4.06 -10.00 9.85
CA ARG A 99 2.65 -10.28 9.56
C ARG A 99 1.79 -9.05 9.67
N GLU A 100 1.07 -8.74 8.58
CA GLU A 100 0.00 -7.76 8.61
C GLU A 100 -1.18 -8.42 9.34
N MET A 101 -1.31 -8.09 10.61
CA MET A 101 -2.46 -8.46 11.42
C MET A 101 -3.68 -7.69 10.90
N ASP A 102 -4.86 -8.30 10.99
CA ASP A 102 -6.12 -7.64 10.60
C ASP A 102 -6.15 -7.16 9.13
N PHE A 103 -5.39 -7.82 8.26
CA PHE A 103 -5.38 -7.53 6.82
C PHE A 103 -6.78 -7.64 6.19
N VAL A 104 -7.66 -8.48 6.75
CA VAL A 104 -9.06 -8.57 6.34
C VAL A 104 -9.91 -7.82 7.37
N ILE A 105 -10.52 -6.70 6.97
CA ILE A 105 -11.44 -5.97 7.84
C ILE A 105 -12.88 -6.48 7.76
N THR A 106 -13.57 -6.30 8.89
CA THR A 106 -15.01 -6.50 9.02
C THR A 106 -15.75 -5.18 8.82
N LYS A 107 -17.07 -5.24 8.58
CA LYS A 107 -17.90 -4.03 8.58
C LYS A 107 -17.90 -3.39 9.98
N ASP A 108 -18.18 -2.09 10.05
CA ASP A 108 -18.23 -1.29 11.27
C ASP A 108 -16.88 -1.16 12.03
N ALA A 109 -15.80 -1.79 11.54
CA ALA A 109 -14.46 -1.60 12.09
C ALA A 109 -13.98 -0.17 11.79
N VAL A 110 -13.50 0.50 12.83
CA VAL A 110 -12.83 1.80 12.72
C VAL A 110 -11.33 1.57 12.78
N VAL A 111 -10.64 1.92 11.70
CA VAL A 111 -9.22 1.65 11.53
C VAL A 111 -8.46 2.96 11.49
N ASN A 112 -7.54 3.14 12.44
CA ASN A 112 -6.69 4.33 12.53
C ASN A 112 -5.28 3.98 12.06
N VAL A 113 -4.83 4.64 11.01
CA VAL A 113 -3.53 4.35 10.38
C VAL A 113 -2.78 5.60 10.05
N SER A 114 -1.47 5.46 9.94
CA SER A 114 -0.61 6.52 9.48
C SER A 114 0.17 6.12 8.25
N ILE A 115 0.05 6.94 7.20
CA ILE A 115 0.62 6.66 5.88
C ILE A 115 1.63 7.75 5.50
N THR A 116 2.60 7.37 4.69
CA THR A 116 3.54 8.27 3.99
C THR A 116 3.52 7.93 2.49
N PRO A 117 4.06 8.77 1.60
CA PRO A 117 4.11 8.44 0.17
C PRO A 117 4.91 7.15 -0.13
N ALA A 118 5.87 6.80 0.73
CA ALA A 118 6.66 5.57 0.63
C ALA A 118 6.13 4.39 1.48
N MET A 119 5.07 4.63 2.27
CA MET A 119 4.43 3.63 3.11
C MET A 119 2.91 3.65 2.86
N PRO A 120 2.45 3.20 1.68
CA PRO A 120 1.03 3.03 1.41
C PRO A 120 0.44 2.01 2.37
N TRP A 121 -0.86 2.10 2.61
CA TRP A 121 -1.57 1.14 3.45
C TRP A 121 -2.62 0.39 2.65
N VAL A 122 -2.66 -0.93 2.83
CA VAL A 122 -3.47 -1.83 2.01
C VAL A 122 -4.13 -2.86 2.93
N MET A 123 -5.42 -3.10 2.67
CA MET A 123 -6.17 -4.17 3.30
C MET A 123 -7.20 -4.77 2.37
N GLN A 124 -7.74 -5.91 2.76
CA GLN A 124 -8.83 -6.60 2.11
C GLN A 124 -10.14 -6.37 2.88
N TYR A 125 -11.22 -6.14 2.17
CA TYR A 125 -12.57 -6.16 2.71
C TYR A 125 -13.40 -7.19 1.95
N ASN A 126 -14.09 -8.05 2.71
CA ASN A 126 -15.02 -9.05 2.19
C ASN A 126 -16.43 -8.62 2.57
N MET A 127 -17.24 -8.25 1.58
CA MET A 127 -18.62 -7.82 1.81
C MET A 127 -19.47 -9.00 2.31
N GLU A 128 -20.15 -8.79 3.43
CA GLU A 128 -21.06 -9.78 4.02
C GLU A 128 -22.21 -10.13 3.07
N ASP A 129 -22.73 -11.35 3.20
CA ASP A 129 -23.71 -11.84 2.24
C ASP A 129 -25.03 -11.08 2.23
N SER A 130 -25.41 -10.55 3.40
CA SER A 130 -26.61 -9.76 3.64
C SER A 130 -26.57 -8.36 3.02
N LEU A 131 -25.39 -7.84 2.69
CA LEU A 131 -25.21 -6.49 2.17
C LEU A 131 -25.29 -6.46 0.64
N ARG A 132 -25.95 -5.43 0.10
CA ARG A 132 -25.98 -5.19 -1.37
C ARG A 132 -24.91 -4.21 -1.82
N ALA A 133 -24.53 -3.29 -0.95
CA ALA A 133 -23.53 -2.27 -1.18
C ALA A 133 -22.97 -1.75 0.14
N VAL A 134 -21.75 -1.21 0.10
CA VAL A 134 -21.08 -0.57 1.23
C VAL A 134 -20.51 0.77 0.80
N ARG A 135 -20.32 1.67 1.75
CA ARG A 135 -19.56 2.90 1.58
C ARG A 135 -18.30 2.80 2.44
N ILE A 136 -17.15 2.91 1.79
CA ILE A 136 -15.84 2.95 2.45
C ILE A 136 -15.48 4.42 2.62
N GLU A 137 -15.31 4.85 3.86
CA GLU A 137 -15.08 6.23 4.24
C GLU A 137 -13.69 6.39 4.82
N ALA A 138 -13.01 7.47 4.43
CA ALA A 138 -11.75 7.89 5.00
C ALA A 138 -11.88 9.33 5.50
N THR A 139 -11.42 9.59 6.71
CA THR A 139 -11.36 10.93 7.32
C THR A 139 -9.98 11.19 7.90
N SER A 140 -9.56 12.46 7.95
CA SER A 140 -8.22 12.85 8.41
C SER A 140 -8.20 14.23 9.08
N PRO A 141 -7.48 14.38 10.21
CA PRO A 141 -7.20 15.67 10.82
C PRO A 141 -6.08 16.45 10.11
N ASP A 142 -5.41 15.88 9.11
CA ASP A 142 -4.33 16.56 8.38
C ASP A 142 -4.83 17.16 7.06
N GLN A 143 -4.13 18.19 6.55
CA GLN A 143 -4.46 18.87 5.28
C GLN A 143 -3.71 18.32 4.05
N SER A 144 -3.05 17.17 4.18
CA SER A 144 -2.32 16.54 3.07
C SER A 144 -3.25 15.76 2.13
N CYS A 145 -3.07 15.91 0.82
CA CYS A 145 -3.78 15.22 -0.24
C CYS A 145 -3.43 13.74 -0.29
N MET A 146 -4.43 12.88 -0.25
CA MET A 146 -4.28 11.43 -0.38
C MET A 146 -5.30 10.86 -1.37
N VAL A 147 -5.09 9.63 -1.78
CA VAL A 147 -6.00 8.83 -2.60
C VAL A 147 -6.56 7.70 -1.75
N LEU A 148 -7.88 7.59 -1.69
CA LEU A 148 -8.60 6.38 -1.31
C LEU A 148 -8.92 5.62 -2.59
N ALA A 149 -8.50 4.37 -2.69
CA ALA A 149 -8.75 3.55 -3.86
C ALA A 149 -9.28 2.17 -3.51
N ILE A 150 -10.06 1.62 -4.44
CA ILE A 150 -10.66 0.30 -4.34
C ILE A 150 -10.40 -0.46 -5.62
N GLN A 151 -9.88 -1.67 -5.47
CA GLN A 151 -9.60 -2.59 -6.57
C GLN A 151 -10.12 -3.99 -6.22
N GLY A 152 -10.41 -4.80 -7.23
CA GLY A 152 -10.76 -6.21 -7.01
C GLY A 152 -9.58 -6.99 -6.40
N ILE A 153 -9.86 -8.15 -5.81
CA ILE A 153 -8.80 -9.05 -5.33
C ILE A 153 -8.06 -9.65 -6.51
N GLN A 154 -6.95 -9.02 -6.87
CA GLN A 154 -6.02 -9.48 -7.87
C GLN A 154 -4.59 -9.12 -7.46
N CYS A 155 -3.69 -10.09 -7.53
CA CYS A 155 -2.25 -9.86 -7.39
C CYS A 155 -1.62 -9.57 -8.76
N PRO A 156 -0.59 -8.70 -8.85
CA PRO A 156 -0.01 -7.90 -7.77
C PRO A 156 -0.93 -6.78 -7.28
N ILE A 157 -0.75 -6.37 -6.03
CA ILE A 157 -1.46 -5.22 -5.46
C ILE A 157 -0.85 -3.95 -6.07
N TYR A 158 -1.67 -3.11 -6.69
CA TYR A 158 -1.24 -1.79 -7.14
C TYR A 158 -1.30 -0.79 -5.98
N ASP A 159 -0.13 -0.42 -5.44
CA ASP A 159 0.00 0.40 -4.22
C ASP A 159 0.78 1.71 -4.47
N SER A 160 0.73 2.21 -5.70
CA SER A 160 1.28 3.49 -6.12
C SER A 160 0.24 4.27 -6.90
N VAL A 161 0.33 5.60 -6.84
CA VAL A 161 -0.66 6.52 -7.39
C VAL A 161 -0.77 6.32 -8.91
N GLU A 162 0.37 6.15 -9.57
CA GLU A 162 0.50 5.96 -11.02
C GLU A 162 -0.15 4.66 -11.51
N LEU A 163 -0.22 3.63 -10.67
CA LEU A 163 -0.83 2.35 -11.00
C LEU A 163 -2.32 2.29 -10.65
N VAL A 164 -2.75 3.09 -9.68
CA VAL A 164 -4.12 3.11 -9.15
C VAL A 164 -5.02 4.04 -9.96
N GLU A 165 -4.60 5.28 -10.21
CA GLU A 165 -5.43 6.29 -10.88
C GLU A 165 -5.94 5.83 -12.27
N PRO A 166 -5.15 5.14 -13.11
CA PRO A 166 -5.63 4.72 -14.42
C PRO A 166 -6.57 3.51 -14.40
N ARG A 167 -6.71 2.78 -13.27
CA ARG A 167 -7.23 1.40 -13.27
C ARG A 167 -8.47 1.15 -12.41
N GLY A 168 -9.05 2.16 -11.75
CA GLY A 168 -10.18 1.83 -10.87
C GLY A 168 -10.94 2.96 -10.21
N TYR A 169 -11.61 2.55 -9.13
CA TYR A 169 -12.45 3.37 -8.28
C TYR A 169 -11.56 4.06 -7.26
N TYR A 170 -11.27 5.33 -7.49
CA TYR A 170 -10.52 6.12 -6.53
C TYR A 170 -11.17 7.48 -6.33
N GLN A 171 -10.87 8.07 -5.18
CA GLN A 171 -11.22 9.43 -4.84
C GLN A 171 -10.02 10.06 -4.15
N THR A 172 -9.75 11.32 -4.48
CA THR A 172 -8.80 12.13 -3.74
C THR A 172 -9.47 12.75 -2.52
N LEU A 173 -8.74 12.90 -1.43
CA LEU A 173 -9.22 13.62 -0.25
C LEU A 173 -8.12 14.42 0.42
N ILE A 174 -8.51 15.58 0.93
CA ILE A 174 -7.74 16.34 1.92
C ILE A 174 -8.25 15.96 3.31
N ARG A 175 -9.53 16.14 3.59
CA ARG A 175 -10.13 15.89 4.92
C ARG A 175 -10.97 14.62 4.98
N GLN A 176 -11.83 14.42 4.00
CA GLN A 176 -12.77 13.31 4.00
C GLN A 176 -13.16 12.93 2.57
N SER A 177 -13.42 11.65 2.35
CA SER A 177 -14.07 11.14 1.14
C SER A 177 -14.63 9.75 1.43
N GLY A 178 -15.50 9.28 0.54
CA GLY A 178 -15.94 7.90 0.56
C GLY A 178 -16.32 7.40 -0.81
N ILE A 179 -16.20 6.09 -0.99
CA ILE A 179 -16.55 5.41 -2.24
C ILE A 179 -17.59 4.36 -1.92
N SER A 180 -18.72 4.43 -2.62
CA SER A 180 -19.78 3.42 -2.56
C SER A 180 -19.50 2.32 -3.58
N ILE A 181 -19.47 1.07 -3.13
CA ILE A 181 -19.23 -0.11 -3.97
C ILE A 181 -20.36 -1.12 -3.76
N GLY A 182 -20.93 -1.61 -4.85
CA GLY A 182 -21.93 -2.66 -4.84
C GLY A 182 -21.29 -4.04 -4.73
N LYS A 183 -22.00 -5.03 -4.18
CA LYS A 183 -21.52 -6.42 -4.07
C LYS A 183 -21.11 -7.02 -5.42
N LYS A 184 -21.76 -6.60 -6.50
CA LYS A 184 -21.52 -7.07 -7.88
C LYS A 184 -20.38 -6.34 -8.60
N THR A 185 -19.80 -5.29 -8.00
CA THR A 185 -18.72 -4.51 -8.64
C THR A 185 -17.45 -5.34 -8.81
N PHE A 186 -17.14 -6.19 -7.82
CA PHE A 186 -16.03 -7.13 -7.87
C PHE A 186 -16.55 -8.55 -7.64
N GLU A 187 -15.97 -9.52 -8.36
CA GLU A 187 -16.29 -10.94 -8.18
C GLU A 187 -16.15 -11.33 -6.69
N ASP A 188 -17.12 -12.08 -6.18
CA ASP A 188 -17.23 -12.53 -4.78
C ASP A 188 -17.45 -11.43 -3.73
N GLY A 189 -17.66 -10.16 -4.12
CA GLY A 189 -17.79 -9.05 -3.16
C GLY A 189 -16.55 -8.82 -2.31
N ARG A 190 -15.37 -9.18 -2.84
CA ARG A 190 -14.08 -9.00 -2.18
C ARG A 190 -13.26 -7.94 -2.91
N GLN A 191 -12.61 -7.07 -2.15
CA GLN A 191 -11.83 -5.97 -2.69
C GLN A 191 -10.64 -5.61 -1.80
N TYR A 192 -9.62 -5.01 -2.39
CA TYR A 192 -8.62 -4.29 -1.63
C TYR A 192 -9.04 -2.83 -1.46
N VAL A 193 -8.83 -2.31 -0.26
CA VAL A 193 -8.89 -0.89 0.08
C VAL A 193 -7.48 -0.39 0.24
N ILE A 194 -7.13 0.67 -0.47
CA ILE A 194 -5.78 1.21 -0.53
C ILE A 194 -5.82 2.70 -0.17
N LEU A 195 -4.92 3.09 0.73
CA LEU A 195 -4.69 4.48 1.10
C LEU A 195 -3.28 4.89 0.66
N LEU A 196 -3.21 5.89 -0.21
CA LEU A 196 -1.96 6.42 -0.76
C LEU A 196 -1.83 7.89 -0.39
N LEU A 197 -0.76 8.28 0.30
CA LEU A 197 -0.45 9.69 0.49
C LEU A 197 0.24 10.20 -0.77
N LYS A 198 -0.24 11.30 -1.35
CA LYS A 198 0.46 11.91 -2.48
C LYS A 198 1.69 12.69 -1.98
N PRO A 199 2.79 12.70 -2.74
CA PRO A 199 3.97 13.52 -2.40
C PRO A 199 3.64 15.03 -2.37
N THR A 200 2.70 15.46 -3.20
CA THR A 200 2.29 16.87 -3.37
C THR A 200 0.78 17.03 -3.31
N ASP A 201 0.29 18.22 -2.97
CA ASP A 201 -1.15 18.52 -2.89
C ASP A 201 -1.79 18.96 -4.21
N VAL A 202 -0.99 19.09 -5.27
CA VAL A 202 -1.39 19.64 -6.58
C VAL A 202 -2.62 18.96 -7.18
N SER A 203 -2.83 17.66 -6.95
CA SER A 203 -4.02 16.99 -7.50
C SER A 203 -5.30 17.22 -6.70
N CYS A 204 -5.19 17.74 -5.47
CA CYS A 204 -6.35 18.08 -4.63
C CYS A 204 -6.67 19.58 -4.62
N LEU A 205 -5.70 20.43 -4.96
CA LEU A 205 -5.82 21.89 -4.93
C LEU A 205 -5.67 22.44 -6.35
N GLU A 206 -6.57 23.33 -6.76
CA GLU A 206 -6.49 24.02 -8.07
C GLU A 206 -5.31 25.00 -8.14
N THR A 207 -4.74 25.38 -7.01
CA THR A 207 -3.61 26.31 -6.89
C THR A 207 -2.32 25.61 -6.50
N ALA A 208 -1.24 25.95 -7.22
CA ALA A 208 0.13 25.53 -6.96
C ALA A 208 0.70 26.22 -5.70
N GLU A 209 0.17 25.89 -4.53
CA GLU A 209 0.88 26.20 -3.29
C GLU A 209 2.14 25.33 -3.22
N LYS A 210 3.26 25.94 -2.82
CA LYS A 210 4.56 25.25 -2.74
C LYS A 210 4.42 23.99 -1.89
N PRO A 211 4.95 22.83 -2.33
CA PRO A 211 4.92 21.61 -1.54
C PRO A 211 5.57 21.89 -0.17
N SER A 212 4.85 21.62 0.91
CA SER A 212 5.46 21.55 2.24
C SER A 212 6.37 20.32 2.24
N SER A 213 7.65 20.57 1.97
CA SER A 213 8.69 19.57 1.68
C SER A 213 9.29 18.95 2.95
N GLU A 214 8.47 18.62 3.93
CA GLU A 214 8.93 17.86 5.10
C GLU A 214 8.18 16.54 5.17
N ASN A 215 8.93 15.46 5.40
CA ASN A 215 8.51 14.07 5.68
C ASN A 215 7.00 13.89 5.86
N ARG A 216 6.27 13.96 4.74
CA ARG A 216 4.81 14.03 4.78
C ARG A 216 4.26 12.74 5.36
N LYS A 217 3.39 12.91 6.33
CA LYS A 217 2.67 11.83 6.99
C LYS A 217 1.22 12.27 7.13
N LYS A 218 0.31 11.30 7.07
CA LYS A 218 -1.11 11.54 7.23
C LYS A 218 -1.73 10.50 8.14
N GLN A 219 -2.42 10.94 9.17
CA GLN A 219 -3.29 10.14 10.01
C GLN A 219 -4.65 10.00 9.33
N VAL A 220 -5.14 8.77 9.21
CA VAL A 220 -6.41 8.47 8.54
C VAL A 220 -7.23 7.54 9.42
N THR A 221 -8.50 7.88 9.59
CA THR A 221 -9.52 7.01 10.15
C THR A 221 -10.38 6.47 9.01
N LEU A 222 -10.32 5.16 8.79
CA LEU A 222 -11.11 4.44 7.80
C LEU A 222 -12.27 3.72 8.48
N GLN A 223 -13.45 3.74 7.85
CA GLN A 223 -14.61 2.95 8.26
C GLN A 223 -15.33 2.37 7.05
N VAL A 224 -15.94 1.19 7.22
CA VAL A 224 -16.83 0.59 6.22
C VAL A 224 -18.24 0.52 6.78
N VAL A 225 -19.17 1.22 6.15
CA VAL A 225 -20.58 1.28 6.56
C VAL A 225 -21.49 0.70 5.48
N PRO A 226 -22.68 0.19 5.82
CA PRO A 226 -23.70 -0.13 4.83
C PRO A 226 -24.05 1.10 3.98
N ALA A 227 -24.15 0.92 2.66
CA ALA A 227 -24.67 1.98 1.80
C ALA A 227 -26.21 1.96 1.84
N ILE A 228 -26.83 3.09 2.15
CA ILE A 228 -28.29 3.25 2.00
C ILE A 228 -28.54 3.42 0.49
N THR A 229 -29.19 2.42 -0.11
CA THR A 229 -29.69 2.45 -1.49
C THR A 229 -31.20 2.51 -1.52
#